data_AF-A0A7C4AYU2-F1
#
_entry.id   AF-A0A7C4AYU2-F1
#
_cell.length_a   1.000
_cell.length_b   1.000
_cell.length_c   1.000
_cell.angle_alpha   90.00
_cell.angle_beta   90.00
_cell.angle_gamma   90.00
#
_symmetry.space_group_name_H-M   'P 1'
#
loop_
_entity.id
_entity.type
_entity.pdbx_description
1 polymer ?
#
loop_
_entity_poly.entity_id
_entity_poly.type
_entity_poly.pdbx_seq_one_letter_code
_entity_poly.pdbx_strand_id
1 'polypeptide(L)'
;MQRAIKQKIVPVRFDEEELKAIDSLLDKVNARSRSEFIREAVRHYLDNVREMRVIRIRNISESRAKRKILNYLKEKEEADTFDIANDLRLDLDFTIRVLKELWEEGRIR
;
A
#
# COMPACT_ATOMS: atom_id res chain seq x y z
N MET A 1 10.36 -31.35 -8.09
CA MET A 1 11.42 -31.04 -7.10
C MET A 1 11.09 -29.69 -6.46
N GLN A 2 10.74 -29.68 -5.16
CA GLN A 2 10.48 -28.42 -4.44
C GLN A 2 11.82 -27.70 -4.17
N ARG A 3 11.94 -26.45 -4.63
CA ARG A 3 13.09 -25.60 -4.31
C ARG A 3 13.03 -25.27 -2.81
N ALA A 4 14.01 -25.75 -2.04
CA ALA A 4 14.20 -25.31 -0.67
C ALA A 4 14.46 -23.78 -0.67
N ILE A 5 13.57 -23.03 -0.04
CA ILE A 5 13.73 -21.58 0.13
C ILE A 5 14.92 -21.38 1.06
N LYS A 6 16.01 -20.80 0.54
CA LYS A 6 17.19 -20.46 1.36
C LYS A 6 16.80 -19.37 2.36
N GLN A 7 16.55 -19.75 3.60
CA GLN A 7 16.35 -18.82 4.70
C GLN A 7 17.71 -18.28 5.16
N LYS A 8 17.78 -16.97 5.43
CA LYS A 8 18.97 -16.33 6.01
C LYS A 8 18.69 -15.99 7.48
N ILE A 9 19.72 -16.12 8.32
CA ILE A 9 19.65 -15.74 9.73
C ILE A 9 20.03 -14.26 9.84
N VAL A 10 19.21 -13.48 10.56
CA VAL A 10 19.49 -12.08 10.91
C VAL A 10 19.62 -12.00 12.43
N PRO A 11 20.84 -11.87 12.97
CA PRO A 11 21.03 -11.71 14.41
C PRO A 11 20.59 -10.32 14.84
N VAL A 12 19.76 -10.24 15.88
CA VAL A 12 19.28 -9.00 16.49
C VAL A 12 19.49 -9.08 18.00
N ARG A 13 19.76 -7.93 18.63
CA ARG A 13 19.92 -7.82 20.08
C ARG A 13 18.63 -7.29 20.67
N PHE A 14 18.23 -7.85 21.81
CA PHE A 14 17.15 -7.37 22.65
C PHE A 14 17.70 -7.21 24.06
N ASP A 15 17.21 -6.23 24.80
CA ASP A 15 17.48 -6.14 26.23
C ASP A 15 16.60 -7.10 27.04
N GLU A 16 16.84 -7.18 28.35
CA GLU A 16 16.09 -8.09 29.22
C GLU A 16 14.62 -7.70 29.38
N GLU A 17 14.30 -6.41 29.32
CA GLU A 17 12.92 -5.93 29.46
C GLU A 17 12.10 -6.27 28.22
N GLU A 18 12.69 -6.06 27.04
CA GLU A 18 12.12 -6.45 25.75
C GLU A 18 11.87 -7.96 25.67
N LEU A 19 12.82 -8.79 26.12
CA LEU A 19 12.64 -10.25 26.12
C LEU A 19 11.51 -10.70 27.05
N LYS A 20 11.42 -10.11 28.26
CA LYS A 20 10.31 -10.39 29.19
C LYS A 20 8.96 -9.96 28.61
N ALA A 21 8.92 -8.80 27.94
CA ALA A 21 7.73 -8.33 27.27
C ALA A 21 7.29 -9.30 26.17
N ILE A 22 8.22 -9.74 25.31
CA ILE A 22 7.95 -10.73 24.25
C ILE A 22 7.38 -12.02 24.87
N ASP A 23 8.03 -12.58 25.89
CA ASP A 23 7.60 -13.82 26.54
C ASP A 23 6.17 -13.72 27.09
N SER A 24 5.85 -12.59 27.74
CA SER A 24 4.50 -12.34 28.29
C SER A 24 3.40 -12.27 27.22
N LEU A 25 3.78 -12.01 25.97
CA LEU A 25 2.88 -11.87 24.84
C LEU A 25 2.75 -13.15 24.00
N LEU A 26 3.69 -14.10 24.09
CA LEU A 26 3.67 -15.33 23.30
C LEU A 26 2.34 -16.09 23.45
N ASP A 27 1.84 -16.21 24.69
CA ASP A 27 0.58 -16.89 24.99
C ASP A 27 -0.63 -16.12 24.44
N LYS A 28 -0.58 -14.79 24.47
CA LYS A 28 -1.69 -13.93 23.99
C LYS A 28 -1.82 -13.93 22.48
N VAL A 29 -0.71 -14.09 21.77
CA VAL A 29 -0.67 -14.08 20.29
C VAL A 29 -0.61 -15.48 19.69
N ASN A 30 -0.68 -16.53 20.52
CA ASN A 30 -0.60 -17.93 20.09
C ASN A 30 0.67 -18.28 19.26
N ALA A 31 1.78 -17.57 19.53
CA ALA A 31 3.06 -17.80 18.87
C ALA A 31 3.81 -18.93 19.59
N ARG A 32 4.37 -19.88 18.83
CA ARG A 32 5.05 -21.07 19.40
C ARG A 32 6.47 -20.79 19.85
N SER A 33 7.03 -19.63 19.50
CA SER A 33 8.38 -19.23 19.86
C SER A 33 8.59 -17.73 19.68
N ARG A 34 9.60 -17.17 20.37
CA ARG A 34 10.10 -15.81 20.12
C ARG A 34 10.45 -15.57 18.64
N SER A 35 11.02 -16.57 17.97
CA SER A 35 11.37 -16.45 16.55
C SER A 35 10.14 -16.36 15.64
N GLU A 36 9.05 -17.05 16.00
CA GLU A 36 7.78 -16.92 15.29
C GLU A 36 7.17 -15.54 15.50
N PHE A 37 7.11 -15.09 16.75
CA PHE A 37 6.67 -13.74 17.12
C PHE A 37 7.41 -12.66 16.32
N ILE A 38 8.75 -12.71 16.31
CA ILE A 38 9.57 -11.74 15.56
C ILE A 38 9.30 -11.81 14.06
N ARG A 39 9.14 -13.00 13.48
CA ARG A 39 8.82 -13.14 12.06
C ARG A 39 7.44 -12.58 11.72
N GLU A 40 6.45 -12.80 12.57
CA GLU A 40 5.10 -12.26 12.38
C GLU A 40 5.08 -10.74 12.50
N ALA A 41 5.78 -10.17 13.48
CA ALA A 41 5.96 -8.73 13.60
C ALA A 41 6.60 -8.16 12.32
N VAL A 42 7.69 -8.77 11.84
CA VAL A 42 8.34 -8.35 10.59
C VAL A 42 7.38 -8.44 9.40
N ARG A 43 6.59 -9.51 9.28
CA ARG A 43 5.57 -9.62 8.21
C ARG A 43 4.52 -8.52 8.34
N HIS A 44 4.01 -8.28 9.54
CA HIS A 44 3.06 -7.20 9.79
C HIS A 44 3.60 -5.85 9.29
N TYR A 45 4.86 -5.51 9.56
CA TYR A 45 5.48 -4.30 9.02
C TYR A 45 5.68 -4.37 7.50
N LEU A 46 6.10 -5.50 6.95
CA LEU A 46 6.31 -5.67 5.51
C LEU A 46 5.01 -5.62 4.70
N ASP A 47 3.89 -6.02 5.29
CA ASP A 47 2.59 -6.03 4.63
C ASP A 47 1.92 -4.66 4.84
N ASN A 48 1.86 -4.16 6.08
CA ASN A 48 1.10 -2.94 6.40
C ASN A 48 1.89 -1.63 6.23
N VAL A 49 3.20 -1.62 6.52
CA VAL A 49 4.02 -0.39 6.41
C VAL A 49 4.61 -0.23 5.00
N ARG A 50 4.82 -1.32 4.26
CA ARG A 50 5.13 -1.21 2.82
C ARG A 50 3.97 -0.61 2.02
N GLU A 51 2.75 -0.76 2.51
CA GLU A 51 1.55 -0.14 1.97
C GLU A 51 1.36 1.33 2.37
N MET A 52 2.12 1.85 3.35
CA MET A 52 2.26 3.30 3.58
C MET A 52 3.07 3.94 2.45
N ARG A 53 2.51 3.96 1.24
CA ARG A 53 3.08 4.64 0.08
C ARG A 53 2.81 6.13 0.22
N VAL A 54 3.84 6.91 0.53
CA VAL A 54 3.78 8.37 0.41
C VAL A 54 3.86 8.75 -1.07
N ILE A 55 2.70 9.00 -1.69
CA ILE A 55 2.61 9.38 -3.10
C ILE A 55 2.77 10.90 -3.21
N ARG A 56 3.83 11.35 -3.90
CA ARG A 56 3.98 12.77 -4.26
C ARG A 56 2.98 13.16 -5.34
N ILE A 57 2.02 14.03 -4.98
CA ILE A 57 1.06 14.62 -5.92
C ILE A 57 1.79 15.46 -6.95
N ARG A 58 1.33 15.40 -8.21
CA ARG A 58 1.82 16.22 -9.31
C ARG A 58 0.86 17.37 -9.55
N ASN A 59 1.39 18.59 -9.59
CA ASN A 59 0.64 19.73 -10.08
C ASN A 59 0.69 19.76 -11.62
N ILE A 60 -0.43 19.48 -12.27
CA ILE A 60 -0.56 19.48 -13.73
C ILE A 60 -1.79 20.29 -14.14
N SER A 61 -1.77 20.82 -15.37
CA SER A 61 -2.95 21.49 -15.91
C SER A 61 -4.14 20.54 -16.05
N GLU A 62 -5.34 21.09 -15.94
CA GLU A 62 -6.60 20.36 -16.10
C GLU A 62 -6.70 19.66 -17.47
N SER A 63 -6.30 20.33 -18.55
CA SER A 63 -6.26 19.74 -19.89
C SER A 63 -5.34 18.52 -19.99
N ARG A 64 -4.25 18.50 -19.21
CA ARG A 64 -3.35 17.35 -19.13
C ARG A 64 -3.94 16.25 -18.25
N ALA A 65 -4.63 16.61 -17.17
CA ALA A 65 -5.33 15.67 -16.29
C ALA A 65 -6.45 14.93 -17.05
N LYS A 66 -7.34 15.65 -17.74
CA LYS A 66 -8.41 15.09 -18.58
C LYS A 66 -7.88 14.03 -19.54
N ARG A 67 -6.79 14.33 -20.25
CA ARG A 67 -6.16 13.40 -21.20
C ARG A 67 -5.61 12.14 -20.52
N LYS A 68 -4.98 12.29 -19.35
CA LYS A 68 -4.43 11.16 -18.61
C LYS A 68 -5.52 10.26 -18.04
N ILE A 69 -6.57 10.85 -17.48
CA ILE A 69 -7.72 10.10 -16.94
C ILE A 69 -8.41 9.31 -18.06
N LEU A 70 -8.66 9.93 -19.22
CA LEU A 70 -9.25 9.22 -20.36
C LEU A 70 -8.37 8.08 -20.88
N ASN A 71 -7.05 8.24 -20.86
CA ASN A 71 -6.14 7.16 -21.25
C ASN A 71 -6.13 6.04 -20.19
N TYR A 72 -6.15 6.39 -18.91
CA TYR A 72 -6.21 5.44 -17.80
C TYR A 72 -7.47 4.56 -17.87
N LEU A 73 -8.63 5.17 -18.14
CA LEU A 73 -9.91 4.47 -18.27
C LEU A 73 -10.01 3.56 -19.50
N LYS A 74 -9.18 3.75 -20.54
CA LYS A 74 -9.17 2.86 -21.71
C LYS A 74 -8.53 1.50 -21.42
N GLU A 75 -7.63 1.45 -20.44
CA GLU A 75 -6.85 0.27 -20.11
C GLU A 75 -7.46 -0.53 -18.94
N LYS A 76 -8.59 -0.08 -18.40
CA LYS A 76 -9.24 -0.62 -17.20
C LYS A 76 -10.71 -0.90 -17.49
N GLU A 77 -11.21 -2.06 -17.10
CA GLU A 77 -12.64 -2.37 -17.15
C GLU A 77 -13.43 -1.58 -16.10
N GLU A 78 -12.82 -1.34 -14.94
CA GLU A 78 -13.37 -0.57 -13.84
C GLU A 78 -12.23 0.13 -13.09
N ALA A 79 -12.50 1.33 -12.59
CA ALA A 79 -11.61 2.05 -11.68
C ALA A 79 -12.43 3.03 -10.83
N ASP A 80 -12.15 3.07 -9.54
CA ASP A 80 -12.75 4.08 -8.68
C ASP A 80 -11.94 5.40 -8.71
N THR A 81 -12.53 6.46 -8.16
CA THR A 81 -11.89 7.79 -8.11
C THR A 81 -10.55 7.77 -7.35
N PHE A 82 -10.44 6.96 -6.30
CA PHE A 82 -9.22 6.86 -5.49
C PHE A 82 -8.09 6.17 -6.26
N ASP A 83 -8.39 5.10 -7.00
CA ASP A 83 -7.45 4.42 -7.89
C ASP A 83 -6.88 5.40 -8.92
N ILE A 84 -7.76 6.16 -9.58
CA ILE A 84 -7.37 7.16 -10.59
C ILE A 84 -6.46 8.23 -9.96
N ALA A 85 -6.86 8.79 -8.81
CA ALA A 85 -6.09 9.82 -8.12
C ALA A 85 -4.72 9.30 -7.70
N ASN A 86 -4.65 8.10 -7.13
CA ASN A 86 -3.41 7.50 -6.63
C ASN A 86 -2.46 7.12 -7.77
N ASP A 87 -2.93 6.41 -8.79
CA ASP A 87 -2.11 5.93 -9.89
C ASP A 87 -1.59 7.08 -10.77
N LEU A 88 -2.44 8.08 -11.02
CA LEU A 88 -2.04 9.27 -11.79
C LEU A 88 -1.30 10.30 -10.93
N ARG A 89 -1.27 10.10 -9.61
CA ARG A 89 -0.68 10.99 -8.59
C ARG A 89 -1.27 12.38 -8.64
N LEU A 90 -2.59 12.44 -8.70
CA LEU A 90 -3.38 13.66 -8.71
C LEU A 90 -3.96 13.89 -7.31
N ASP A 91 -4.22 15.16 -7.01
CA ASP A 91 -5.01 15.51 -5.84
C ASP A 91 -6.44 14.95 -5.99
N LEU A 92 -7.03 14.47 -4.89
CA LEU A 92 -8.32 13.78 -4.94
C LEU A 92 -9.45 14.73 -5.33
N ASP A 93 -9.53 15.90 -4.70
CA ASP A 93 -10.56 16.91 -5.00
C ASP A 93 -10.43 17.41 -6.44
N PHE A 94 -9.19 17.61 -6.88
CA PHE A 94 -8.90 17.92 -8.28
C PHE A 94 -9.38 16.82 -9.22
N THR A 95 -9.15 15.55 -8.87
CA THR A 95 -9.58 14.39 -9.68
C THR A 95 -11.10 14.31 -9.77
N ILE A 96 -11.81 14.49 -8.66
CA ILE A 96 -13.28 14.53 -8.61
C ILE A 96 -13.81 15.62 -9.55
N ARG A 97 -13.26 16.84 -9.45
CA ARG A 97 -13.68 17.95 -10.31
C ARG A 97 -13.47 17.63 -11.80
N VAL A 98 -12.29 17.10 -12.16
CA VAL A 98 -11.99 16.77 -13.55
C VAL A 98 -12.88 15.64 -14.08
N LEU A 99 -13.16 14.62 -13.27
CA LEU A 99 -14.09 13.54 -13.64
C LEU A 99 -15.51 14.07 -13.85
N LYS A 100 -15.98 14.95 -12.98
CA LYS A 100 -17.28 15.60 -13.12
C LYS A 100 -17.39 16.36 -14.44
N GLU A 101 -16.39 17.16 -14.79
CA GLU A 101 -16.37 17.89 -16.06
C GLU A 101 -16.33 16.94 -17.27
N LEU A 102 -15.54 15.85 -17.21
CA LEU A 102 -15.51 14.85 -18.29
C LEU A 102 -16.87 14.16 -18.46
N TRP A 103 -17.61 13.96 -17.37
CA TRP A 103 -18.95 13.39 -17.39
C TRP A 103 -19.97 14.39 -17.98
N GLU A 104 -19.91 15.66 -17.58
CA GLU A 104 -20.74 16.74 -18.14
C GLU A 104 -20.44 16.98 -19.63
N GLU A 105 -19.19 16.81 -20.07
CA GLU A 105 -18.77 16.83 -21.48
C GLU A 105 -19.20 15.56 -22.26
N GLY A 106 -19.77 14.55 -21.58
CA GLY A 106 -20.20 13.28 -22.18
C GLY A 106 -19.04 12.36 -22.62
N ARG A 107 -17.83 12.57 -22.09
CA ARG A 107 -16.61 11.83 -22.46
C ARG A 107 -16.40 10.56 -21.66
N ILE A 108 -17.05 10.45 -20.50
CA ILE A 108 -17.08 9.26 -19.64
C ILE A 108 -18.53 8.99 -19.22
N ARG A 109 -18.85 7.74 -18.87
CA ARG A 109 -20.20 7.29 -18.51
C ARG A 109 -20.17 6.37 -17.31
#